data_AF-A0A0R2U9Y1-F1
#
_entry.id   AF-A0A0R2U9Y1-F1
#
_cell.length_a   1.000
_cell.length_b   1.000
_cell.length_c   1.000
_cell.angle_alpha   90.00
_cell.angle_beta   90.00
_cell.angle_gamma   90.00
#
_symmetry.space_group_name_H-M   'P 1'
#
loop_
_entity.id
_entity.type
_entity.pdbx_description
1 polymer ?
#
loop_
_entity_poly.entity_id
_entity_poly.type
_entity_poly.pdbx_seq_one_letter_code
_entity_poly.pdbx_strand_id
1 'polypeptide(L)'
;MANSKDIQKVASEIAASSKISPTVAGRPKSTPAASPELIDAINQVFALFRANYHNQYYSAFGDKNESVGLAKKLWLSKLNGFAPVTICAAAEKIIADSEYLPTLHKMLNACRYVGMPTGLPAPRKAYQEACNKRSPKAEQSWSHPAVYLAGRDTGWYMLANAIETKALPAFSEIYQQYCDRIIAGEKLAVDLPPALPEVSQVPATKKYNQQQLDNLKKLLD
;
A
#
# COMPACT_ATOMS: atom_id res chain seq x y z
N MET A 1 3.46 37.96 26.97
CA MET A 1 4.70 37.24 27.32
C MET A 1 4.34 36.16 28.33
N ALA A 2 4.02 34.96 27.86
CA ALA A 2 3.71 33.83 28.72
C ALA A 2 5.01 33.25 29.28
N ASN A 3 5.03 33.02 30.58
CA ASN A 3 6.23 32.85 31.40
C ASN A 3 6.91 31.50 31.12
N SER A 4 8.18 31.52 30.71
CA SER A 4 9.00 30.33 30.47
C SER A 4 9.08 29.38 31.69
N LYS A 5 8.78 29.90 32.89
CA LYS A 5 8.74 29.13 34.14
C LYS A 5 7.52 28.21 34.22
N ASP A 6 6.39 28.59 33.63
CA ASP A 6 5.15 27.80 33.69
C ASP A 6 5.23 26.56 32.78
N ILE A 7 5.89 26.69 31.62
CA ILE A 7 6.11 25.59 30.67
C ILE A 7 7.05 24.53 31.25
N GLN A 8 8.11 24.94 31.96
CA GLN A 8 9.04 24.02 32.61
C GLN A 8 8.42 23.31 33.82
N LYS A 9 7.51 23.98 34.54
CA LYS A 9 6.77 23.39 35.66
C LYS A 9 5.78 22.33 35.17
N VAL A 10 5.05 22.62 34.10
CA VAL A 10 4.15 21.64 33.45
C VAL A 10 4.97 20.45 32.90
N ALA A 11 6.10 20.68 32.23
CA ALA A 11 6.96 19.58 31.75
C ALA A 11 7.47 18.66 32.88
N SER A 12 7.75 19.23 34.05
CA SER A 12 8.23 18.49 35.23
C SER A 12 7.11 17.70 35.91
N GLU A 13 5.87 18.22 35.93
CA GLU A 13 4.71 17.54 36.49
C GLU A 13 4.25 16.36 35.61
N ILE A 14 4.35 16.48 34.27
CA ILE A 14 4.06 15.35 33.36
C ILE A 14 5.10 14.23 33.54
N ALA A 15 6.38 14.59 33.72
CA ALA A 15 7.45 13.61 33.95
C ALA A 15 7.34 12.90 35.31
N ALA A 16 6.80 13.57 36.33
CA ALA A 16 6.55 12.99 37.66
C ALA A 16 5.29 12.10 37.68
N SER A 17 4.26 12.44 36.89
CA SER A 17 3.01 11.66 36.80
C SER A 17 3.20 10.28 36.13
N SER A 18 4.22 10.11 35.28
CA SER A 18 4.54 8.81 34.66
C SER A 18 5.14 7.75 35.59
N LYS A 19 5.34 8.01 36.89
CA LYS A 19 6.01 7.07 37.81
C LYS A 19 5.14 6.40 38.87
N ILE A 20 3.82 6.60 38.88
CA ILE A 20 2.95 5.97 39.89
C ILE A 20 1.79 5.24 39.21
N SER A 21 2.02 3.97 38.86
CA SER A 21 0.98 2.93 38.74
C SER A 21 1.66 1.56 38.66
N PRO A 22 1.60 0.74 39.72
CA PRO A 22 1.85 -0.68 39.59
C PRO A 22 0.53 -1.33 39.13
N THR A 23 0.32 -1.44 37.83
CA THR A 23 -0.73 -2.30 37.29
C THR A 23 -0.05 -3.47 36.61
N VAL A 24 -0.21 -4.66 37.19
CA VAL A 24 0.19 -5.92 36.59
C VAL A 24 -0.81 -6.20 35.46
N ALA A 25 -0.45 -5.82 34.24
CA ALA A 25 -1.19 -6.13 33.03
C ALA A 25 -0.18 -6.35 31.91
N GLY A 26 -0.40 -7.40 31.11
CA GLY A 26 0.62 -8.11 30.35
C GLY A 26 1.50 -7.23 29.46
N ARG A 27 2.74 -7.69 29.27
CA ARG A 27 3.71 -7.16 28.30
C ARG A 27 2.98 -6.78 27.00
N PRO A 28 3.06 -5.53 26.52
CA PRO A 28 2.74 -5.28 25.12
C PRO A 28 3.74 -6.10 24.30
N LYS A 29 3.24 -6.89 23.35
CA LYS A 29 4.05 -7.58 22.34
C LYS A 29 5.10 -6.60 21.85
N SER A 30 6.37 -6.97 22.02
CA SER A 30 7.50 -6.20 21.52
C SER A 30 7.23 -5.83 20.06
N THR A 31 7.18 -4.53 19.78
CA THR A 31 7.36 -4.03 18.43
C THR A 31 8.58 -4.75 17.85
N PRO A 32 8.51 -5.39 16.67
CA PRO A 32 9.67 -6.06 16.11
C PRO A 32 10.81 -5.03 16.04
N ALA A 33 11.92 -5.34 16.70
CA ALA A 33 13.09 -4.49 16.70
C ALA A 33 13.41 -4.14 15.25
N ALA A 34 13.51 -2.84 14.95
CA ALA A 34 13.86 -2.37 13.60
C ALA A 34 15.09 -3.15 13.12
N SER A 35 15.01 -3.73 11.93
CA SER A 35 16.10 -4.56 11.41
C SER A 35 17.39 -3.74 11.39
N PRO A 36 18.55 -4.32 11.77
CA PRO A 36 19.82 -3.59 11.77
C PRO A 36 20.12 -2.99 10.39
N GLU A 37 19.70 -3.69 9.33
CA GLU A 37 19.79 -3.25 7.93
C GLU A 37 19.01 -1.95 7.65
N LEU A 38 17.83 -1.78 8.25
CA LEU A 38 17.02 -0.58 8.09
C LEU A 38 17.66 0.63 8.79
N ILE A 39 18.24 0.41 9.96
CA ILE A 39 19.00 1.44 10.71
C ILE A 39 20.20 1.88 9.89
N ASP A 40 20.93 0.93 9.30
CA ASP A 40 22.10 1.23 8.47
C ASP A 40 21.70 2.00 7.21
N ALA A 41 20.65 1.57 6.50
CA ALA A 41 20.15 2.29 5.33
C ALA A 41 19.77 3.74 5.65
N ILE A 42 19.10 3.99 6.79
CA ILE A 42 18.74 5.36 7.19
C ILE A 42 19.99 6.16 7.57
N ASN A 43 20.98 5.56 8.21
CA ASN A 43 22.26 6.23 8.47
C ASN A 43 22.96 6.61 7.17
N GLN A 44 22.99 5.70 6.19
CA GLN A 44 23.57 5.93 4.87
C GLN A 44 22.86 7.08 4.14
N VAL A 45 21.52 7.08 4.13
CA VAL A 45 20.72 8.17 3.54
C VAL A 45 21.04 9.52 4.18
N PHE A 46 21.12 9.59 5.51
CA PHE A 46 21.47 10.84 6.19
C PHE A 46 22.91 11.27 5.91
N ALA A 47 23.84 10.33 5.70
CA ALA A 47 25.20 10.64 5.27
C ALA A 47 25.21 11.21 3.83
N LEU A 48 24.44 10.61 2.92
CA LEU A 48 24.26 11.11 1.55
C LEU A 48 23.67 12.52 1.53
N PHE A 49 22.65 12.80 2.34
CA PHE A 49 22.06 14.13 2.44
C PHE A 49 23.01 15.16 3.06
N ARG A 50 23.83 14.76 4.05
CA ARG A 50 24.86 15.63 4.62
C ARG A 50 25.93 16.01 3.59
N ALA A 51 26.31 15.08 2.72
CA ALA A 51 27.29 15.31 1.66
C ALA A 51 26.74 16.21 0.53
N ASN A 52 25.52 15.95 0.07
CA ASN A 52 24.93 16.66 -1.06
C ASN A 52 24.33 18.02 -0.68
N TYR A 53 23.72 18.14 0.50
CA TYR A 53 23.03 19.36 0.94
C TYR A 53 23.73 20.04 2.12
N HIS A 54 25.07 20.09 2.11
CA HIS A 54 25.89 20.49 3.26
C HIS A 54 25.38 21.71 4.04
N ASN A 55 25.21 22.86 3.35
CA ASN A 55 24.77 24.10 3.99
C ASN A 55 23.33 24.01 4.56
N GLN A 56 22.41 23.43 3.79
CA GLN A 56 21.01 23.27 4.22
C GLN A 56 20.89 22.27 5.37
N TYR A 57 21.69 21.20 5.34
CA TYR A 57 21.75 20.19 6.38
C TYR A 57 22.24 20.80 7.69
N TYR A 58 23.34 21.56 7.65
CA TYR A 58 23.87 22.24 8.83
C TYR A 58 22.90 23.31 9.35
N SER A 59 22.24 24.05 8.46
CA SER A 59 21.22 25.03 8.86
C SER A 59 20.00 24.38 9.53
N ALA A 60 19.59 23.20 9.09
CA ALA A 60 18.41 22.50 9.61
C ALA A 60 18.67 21.77 10.94
N PHE A 61 19.84 21.15 11.09
CA PHE A 61 20.15 20.31 12.25
C PHE A 61 21.14 20.95 13.24
N GLY A 62 21.87 21.98 12.82
CA GLY A 62 22.96 22.59 13.58
C GLY A 62 24.12 21.62 13.80
N ASP A 63 25.03 22.01 14.70
CA ASP A 63 26.19 21.20 15.10
C ASP A 63 25.85 20.12 16.15
N LYS A 64 24.62 20.16 16.69
CA LYS A 64 24.17 19.25 17.75
C LYS A 64 23.65 17.94 17.15
N ASN A 65 24.39 16.85 17.36
CA ASN A 65 23.99 15.50 16.92
C ASN A 65 22.64 15.00 17.47
N GLU A 66 22.09 15.65 18.50
CA GLU A 66 20.78 15.29 19.09
C GLU A 66 19.61 15.46 18.11
N SER A 67 19.61 16.54 17.33
CA SER A 67 18.53 16.84 16.37
C SER A 67 18.49 15.81 15.24
N VAL A 68 19.66 15.43 14.72
CA VAL A 68 19.83 14.36 13.74
C VAL A 68 19.39 13.02 14.31
N GLY A 69 19.73 12.73 15.57
CA GLY A 69 19.30 11.51 16.25
C GLY A 69 17.78 11.39 16.36
N LEU A 70 17.09 12.49 16.70
CA LEU A 70 15.62 12.54 16.73
C LEU A 70 15.02 12.37 15.33
N ALA A 71 15.58 13.03 14.31
CA ALA A 71 15.13 12.91 12.94
C ALA A 71 15.27 11.47 12.42
N LYS A 72 16.42 10.82 12.66
CA LYS A 72 16.64 9.41 12.27
C LYS A 72 15.64 8.47 12.94
N LYS A 73 15.36 8.65 14.25
CA LYS A 73 14.33 7.86 14.96
C LYS A 73 12.94 8.05 14.35
N LEU A 74 12.58 9.29 14.02
CA LEU A 74 11.31 9.60 13.38
C LEU A 74 11.22 8.95 11.99
N TRP A 75 12.28 9.04 11.18
CA TRP A 75 12.33 8.42 9.86
C TRP A 75 12.27 6.89 9.94
N LEU A 76 13.00 6.28 10.87
CA LEU A 76 12.94 4.85 11.17
C LEU A 76 11.51 4.39 11.44
N SER A 77 10.80 5.11 12.30
CA SER A 77 9.41 4.76 12.65
C SER A 77 8.45 4.82 11.46
N LYS A 78 8.72 5.68 10.47
CA LYS A 78 7.83 5.90 9.32
C LYS A 78 8.21 5.09 8.08
N LEU A 79 9.49 4.70 7.95
CA LEU A 79 10.00 3.94 6.81
C LEU A 79 10.08 2.43 7.08
N ASN A 80 9.64 1.96 8.24
CA ASN A 80 9.68 0.54 8.62
C ASN A 80 8.91 -0.41 7.67
N GLY A 81 8.00 0.12 6.83
CA GLY A 81 7.28 -0.66 5.83
C GLY A 81 7.99 -0.85 4.49
N PHE A 82 9.16 -0.23 4.30
CA PHE A 82 9.92 -0.30 3.03
C PHE A 82 11.19 -1.14 3.19
N ALA A 83 11.59 -1.81 2.12
CA ALA A 83 12.86 -2.52 2.09
C ALA A 83 14.05 -1.52 2.18
N PRO A 84 15.14 -1.86 2.87
CA PRO A 84 16.33 -1.00 2.99
C PRO A 84 16.86 -0.52 1.64
N VAL A 85 16.90 -1.42 0.65
CA VAL A 85 17.34 -1.13 -0.73
C VAL A 85 16.48 -0.04 -1.38
N THR A 86 15.16 -0.09 -1.19
CA THR A 86 14.21 0.90 -1.72
C THR A 86 14.45 2.28 -1.10
N ILE A 87 14.80 2.36 0.18
CA ILE A 87 15.07 3.61 0.88
C ILE A 87 16.35 4.27 0.36
N CYS A 88 17.41 3.50 0.13
CA CYS A 88 18.65 4.03 -0.45
C CYS A 88 18.42 4.52 -1.89
N ALA A 89 17.78 3.72 -2.74
CA ALA A 89 17.47 4.10 -4.12
C ALA A 89 16.53 5.32 -4.21
N ALA A 90 15.59 5.46 -3.25
CA ALA A 90 14.75 6.65 -3.15
C ALA A 90 15.55 7.91 -2.81
N ALA A 91 16.55 7.81 -1.92
CA ALA A 91 17.44 8.93 -1.61
C ALA A 91 18.26 9.37 -2.82
N GLU A 92 18.83 8.42 -3.57
CA GLU A 92 19.57 8.70 -4.80
C GLU A 92 18.71 9.41 -5.84
N LYS A 93 17.47 8.93 -6.04
CA LYS A 93 16.50 9.57 -6.92
C LYS A 93 16.21 11.01 -6.49
N ILE A 94 16.02 11.25 -5.20
CA ILE A 94 15.79 12.61 -4.67
C ILE A 94 16.99 13.51 -4.94
N ILE A 95 18.20 13.01 -4.75
CA ILE A 95 19.42 13.78 -5.00
C ILE A 95 19.52 14.18 -6.47
N ALA A 96 19.09 13.30 -7.40
CA ALA A 96 19.03 13.60 -8.82
C ALA A 96 17.94 14.63 -9.18
N ASP A 97 16.77 14.55 -8.54
CA ASP A 97 15.58 15.33 -8.91
C ASP A 97 15.40 16.64 -8.11
N SER A 98 16.06 16.81 -6.96
CA SER A 98 15.82 17.90 -6.00
C SER A 98 17.10 18.62 -5.58
N GLU A 99 17.13 19.93 -5.75
CA GLU A 99 18.22 20.82 -5.31
C GLU A 99 18.19 21.12 -3.80
N TYR A 100 17.07 20.81 -3.14
CA TYR A 100 16.85 21.10 -1.72
C TYR A 100 16.80 19.83 -0.86
N LEU A 101 17.22 19.97 0.40
CA LEU A 101 17.13 18.93 1.43
C LEU A 101 15.69 18.43 1.54
N PRO A 102 15.43 17.12 1.36
CA PRO A 102 14.08 16.61 1.33
C PRO A 102 13.43 16.60 2.71
N THR A 103 12.11 16.80 2.72
CA THR A 103 11.28 16.49 3.88
C THR A 103 10.97 14.99 3.95
N LEU A 104 10.54 14.51 5.11
CA LEU A 104 10.07 13.12 5.25
C LEU A 104 8.97 12.78 4.23
N HIS A 105 8.09 13.74 3.91
CA HIS A 105 7.02 13.52 2.94
C HIS A 105 7.58 13.28 1.52
N LYS A 106 8.58 14.06 1.09
CA LYS A 106 9.28 13.81 -0.18
C LYS A 106 9.93 12.42 -0.19
N MET A 107 10.55 12.03 0.92
CA MET A 107 11.15 10.71 1.06
C MET A 107 10.11 9.58 0.92
N LEU A 108 8.97 9.67 1.60
CA LEU A 108 7.90 8.67 1.49
C LEU A 108 7.39 8.53 0.05
N ASN A 109 7.21 9.65 -0.66
CA ASN A 109 6.76 9.62 -2.05
C ASN A 109 7.82 9.01 -2.97
N ALA A 110 9.11 9.30 -2.76
CA ALA A 110 10.19 8.69 -3.52
C ALA A 110 10.31 7.18 -3.24
N CYS A 111 10.20 6.76 -1.98
CA CYS A 111 10.17 5.34 -1.61
C CYS A 111 9.00 4.61 -2.25
N ARG A 112 7.81 5.22 -2.31
CA ARG A 112 6.65 4.68 -3.04
C ARG A 112 6.91 4.55 -4.53
N TYR A 113 7.52 5.56 -5.14
CA TYR A 113 7.82 5.55 -6.57
C TYR A 113 8.84 4.47 -6.93
N VAL A 114 9.93 4.35 -6.17
CA VAL A 114 10.99 3.35 -6.42
C VAL A 114 10.54 1.95 -6.01
N GLY A 115 9.70 1.84 -4.99
CA GLY A 115 9.12 0.57 -4.54
C GLY A 115 8.02 0.02 -5.44
N MET A 116 7.49 0.80 -6.40
CA MET A 116 6.55 0.29 -7.38
C MET A 116 7.26 -0.64 -8.36
N PRO A 117 6.78 -1.89 -8.54
CA PRO A 117 7.38 -2.81 -9.49
C PRO A 117 7.23 -2.31 -10.93
N THR A 118 8.26 -2.54 -11.74
CA THR A 118 8.29 -2.27 -13.18
C THR A 118 7.20 -3.10 -13.88
N GLY A 119 6.02 -2.52 -14.07
CA GLY A 119 4.86 -3.21 -14.64
C GLY A 119 3.51 -2.76 -14.07
N LEU A 120 3.51 -2.03 -12.96
CA LEU A 120 2.28 -1.52 -12.36
C LEU A 120 1.74 -0.31 -13.16
N PRO A 121 0.55 -0.41 -13.80
CA PRO A 121 -0.01 0.71 -14.55
C PRO A 121 -0.45 1.85 -13.63
N ALA A 122 -0.43 3.09 -14.15
CA ALA A 122 -0.99 4.24 -13.43
C ALA A 122 -2.49 3.99 -13.10
N PRO A 123 -3.03 4.55 -12.00
CA PRO A 123 -4.39 4.26 -11.54
C PRO A 123 -5.46 4.43 -12.62
N ARG A 124 -5.33 5.47 -13.45
CA ARG A 124 -6.23 5.72 -14.58
C ARG A 124 -6.09 4.67 -15.70
N LYS A 125 -4.86 4.24 -16.01
CA LYS A 125 -4.62 3.19 -17.01
C LYS A 125 -5.11 1.83 -16.50
N ALA A 126 -4.90 1.53 -15.22
CA ALA A 126 -5.42 0.34 -14.55
C ALA A 126 -6.97 0.29 -14.61
N TYR A 127 -7.62 1.43 -14.35
CA TYR A 127 -9.07 1.56 -14.47
C TYR A 127 -9.55 1.32 -15.91
N GLN A 128 -8.90 1.93 -16.91
CA GLN A 128 -9.23 1.72 -18.32
C GLN A 128 -9.08 0.26 -18.74
N GLU A 129 -8.01 -0.41 -18.30
CA GLU A 129 -7.83 -1.85 -18.51
C GLU A 129 -8.98 -2.65 -17.89
N ALA A 130 -9.32 -2.35 -16.62
CA ALA A 130 -10.42 -3.02 -15.91
C ALA A 130 -11.80 -2.86 -16.58
N CYS A 131 -12.06 -1.71 -17.21
CA CYS A 131 -13.29 -1.44 -17.97
C CYS A 131 -13.29 -2.11 -19.35
N ASN A 132 -12.14 -2.15 -20.05
CA ASN A 132 -12.05 -2.64 -21.42
C ASN A 132 -11.98 -4.18 -21.52
N LYS A 133 -11.57 -4.89 -20.46
CA LYS A 133 -11.46 -6.35 -20.47
C LYS A 133 -12.84 -7.02 -20.51
N ARG A 134 -12.97 -8.01 -21.41
CA ARG A 134 -14.19 -8.80 -21.59
C ARG A 134 -14.42 -9.76 -20.42
N SER A 135 -15.69 -10.07 -20.15
CA SER A 135 -16.05 -11.18 -19.25
C SER A 135 -15.85 -12.52 -19.97
N PRO A 136 -15.32 -13.59 -19.34
CA PRO A 136 -14.93 -13.74 -17.92
C PRO A 136 -13.60 -13.05 -17.56
N LYS A 137 -13.60 -12.22 -16.51
CA LYS A 137 -12.45 -11.38 -16.14
C LYS A 137 -11.29 -12.15 -15.48
N ALA A 138 -11.54 -13.35 -14.99
CA ALA A 138 -10.51 -14.18 -14.36
C ALA A 138 -9.55 -14.85 -15.37
N GLU A 139 -10.00 -15.10 -16.60
CA GLU A 139 -9.21 -15.75 -17.67
C GLU A 139 -8.43 -14.75 -18.53
N GLN A 140 -8.61 -13.45 -18.28
CA GLN A 140 -7.97 -12.41 -19.07
C GLN A 140 -6.52 -12.17 -18.63
N SER A 141 -5.68 -11.76 -19.58
CA SER A 141 -4.32 -11.31 -19.31
C SER A 141 -4.33 -9.92 -18.67
N TRP A 142 -3.93 -9.84 -17.40
CA TRP A 142 -3.82 -8.58 -16.66
C TRP A 142 -2.38 -8.06 -16.70
N SER A 143 -2.21 -6.74 -16.84
CA SER A 143 -0.88 -6.11 -16.73
C SER A 143 -0.24 -6.37 -15.36
N HIS A 144 -1.06 -6.37 -14.30
CA HIS A 144 -0.63 -6.67 -12.95
C HIS A 144 -1.78 -7.31 -12.14
N PRO A 145 -1.50 -8.31 -11.26
CA PRO A 145 -2.49 -8.89 -10.35
C PRO A 145 -3.30 -7.88 -9.54
N ALA A 146 -2.67 -6.75 -9.18
CA ALA A 146 -3.32 -5.65 -8.46
C ALA A 146 -4.51 -5.04 -9.22
N VAL A 147 -4.44 -4.97 -10.55
CA VAL A 147 -5.53 -4.42 -11.37
C VAL A 147 -6.77 -5.30 -11.27
N TYR A 148 -6.57 -6.62 -11.33
CA TYR A 148 -7.65 -7.60 -11.17
C TYR A 148 -8.27 -7.54 -9.78
N LEU A 149 -7.45 -7.58 -8.72
CA LEU A 149 -7.93 -7.55 -7.34
C LEU A 149 -8.65 -6.25 -7.00
N ALA A 150 -8.10 -5.12 -7.43
CA ALA A 150 -8.78 -3.83 -7.27
C ALA A 150 -10.11 -3.82 -8.01
N GLY A 151 -10.16 -4.29 -9.26
CA GLY A 151 -11.39 -4.34 -10.04
C GLY A 151 -12.47 -5.27 -9.46
N ARG A 152 -12.05 -6.40 -8.88
CA ARG A 152 -12.93 -7.33 -8.16
C ARG A 152 -13.57 -6.66 -6.95
N ASP A 153 -12.75 -6.00 -6.13
CA ASP A 153 -13.21 -5.38 -4.88
C ASP A 153 -14.03 -4.10 -5.13
N THR A 154 -13.72 -3.35 -6.20
CA THR A 154 -14.55 -2.21 -6.64
C THR A 154 -15.90 -2.69 -7.21
N GLY A 155 -15.94 -3.91 -7.72
CA GLY A 155 -17.10 -4.52 -8.34
C GLY A 155 -17.15 -4.28 -9.85
N TRP A 156 -17.10 -5.37 -10.62
CA TRP A 156 -17.14 -5.31 -12.09
C TRP A 156 -18.40 -4.66 -12.65
N TYR A 157 -19.53 -4.80 -11.96
CA TYR A 157 -20.80 -4.16 -12.33
C TYR A 157 -20.71 -2.63 -12.21
N MET A 158 -20.09 -2.12 -11.14
CA MET A 158 -19.90 -0.68 -10.96
C MET A 158 -18.96 -0.13 -12.04
N LEU A 159 -17.86 -0.82 -12.32
CA LEU A 159 -16.90 -0.43 -13.35
C LEU A 159 -17.48 -0.45 -14.78
N ALA A 160 -18.50 -1.28 -15.04
CA ALA A 160 -19.15 -1.37 -16.34
C ALA A 160 -20.28 -0.34 -16.54
N ASN A 161 -21.03 0.00 -15.48
CA ASN A 161 -22.26 0.79 -15.58
C ASN A 161 -22.14 2.22 -15.03
N ALA A 162 -21.18 2.51 -14.16
CA ALA A 162 -21.04 3.82 -13.54
C ALA A 162 -20.23 4.79 -14.41
N ILE A 163 -20.49 6.08 -14.22
CA ILE A 163 -19.77 7.18 -14.88
C ILE A 163 -18.35 7.27 -14.29
N GLU A 164 -17.36 7.56 -15.13
CA GLU A 164 -15.93 7.64 -14.76
C GLU A 164 -15.69 8.51 -13.51
N THR A 165 -16.39 9.63 -13.37
CA THR A 165 -16.27 10.56 -12.23
C THR A 165 -16.56 9.92 -10.87
N LYS A 166 -17.40 8.87 -10.83
CA LYS A 166 -17.72 8.15 -9.59
C LYS A 166 -16.92 6.85 -9.45
N ALA A 167 -16.71 6.14 -10.56
CA ALA A 167 -16.04 4.84 -10.54
C ALA A 167 -14.52 4.94 -10.41
N LEU A 168 -13.89 5.93 -11.05
CA LEU A 168 -12.45 6.16 -10.99
C LEU A 168 -11.93 6.44 -9.57
N PRO A 169 -12.52 7.36 -8.77
CA PRO A 169 -12.03 7.60 -7.41
C PRO A 169 -12.15 6.35 -6.53
N ALA A 170 -13.31 5.66 -6.56
CA ALA A 170 -13.52 4.43 -5.81
C ALA A 170 -12.49 3.34 -6.18
N PHE A 171 -12.26 3.13 -7.48
CA PHE A 171 -11.24 2.21 -7.96
C PHE A 171 -9.83 2.65 -7.53
N SER A 172 -9.52 3.95 -7.62
CA SER A 172 -8.19 4.47 -7.32
C SER A 172 -7.80 4.32 -5.86
N GLU A 173 -8.74 4.48 -4.92
CA GLU A 173 -8.51 4.28 -3.49
C GLU A 173 -8.16 2.82 -3.20
N ILE A 174 -8.96 1.88 -3.74
CA ILE A 174 -8.73 0.45 -3.59
C ILE A 174 -7.40 0.06 -4.25
N TYR A 175 -7.14 0.56 -5.45
CA TYR A 175 -5.91 0.29 -6.18
C TYR A 175 -4.68 0.77 -5.42
N GLN A 176 -4.74 1.96 -4.79
CA GLN A 176 -3.66 2.48 -3.96
C GLN A 176 -3.39 1.59 -2.73
N GLN A 177 -4.43 1.07 -2.07
CA GLN A 177 -4.25 0.12 -0.97
C GLN A 177 -3.52 -1.15 -1.42
N TYR A 178 -3.86 -1.68 -2.60
CA TYR A 178 -3.14 -2.81 -3.19
C TYR A 178 -1.70 -2.46 -3.57
N CYS A 179 -1.44 -1.24 -4.06
CA CYS A 179 -0.08 -0.76 -4.32
C CYS A 179 0.74 -0.72 -3.02
N ASP A 180 0.19 -0.17 -1.94
CA ASP A 180 0.86 -0.10 -0.63
C ASP A 180 1.17 -1.50 -0.08
N ARG A 181 0.28 -2.48 -0.28
CA ARG A 181 0.51 -3.89 0.09
C ARG A 181 1.64 -4.54 -0.71
N ILE A 182 1.71 -4.28 -2.01
CA ILE A 182 2.81 -4.76 -2.86
C ILE A 182 4.15 -4.15 -2.41
N ILE A 183 4.15 -2.86 -2.08
CA ILE A 183 5.34 -2.16 -1.58
C ILE A 183 5.80 -2.75 -0.24
N ALA A 184 4.86 -3.17 0.61
CA ALA A 184 5.15 -3.89 1.85
C ALA A 184 5.68 -5.34 1.64
N GLY A 185 5.79 -5.79 0.39
CA GLY A 185 6.34 -7.09 0.02
C GLY A 185 5.31 -8.21 -0.12
N GLU A 186 4.00 -7.89 -0.14
CA GLU A 186 2.96 -8.91 -0.30
C GLU A 186 2.85 -9.35 -1.77
N LYS A 187 3.05 -10.64 -2.02
CA LYS A 187 2.85 -11.25 -3.35
C LYS A 187 1.35 -11.42 -3.59
N LEU A 188 0.76 -10.50 -4.34
CA LEU A 188 -0.61 -10.64 -4.80
C LEU A 188 -0.67 -11.72 -5.89
N ALA A 189 -1.24 -12.88 -5.56
CA ALA A 189 -1.60 -13.91 -6.52
C ALA A 189 -3.05 -13.70 -6.98
N VAL A 190 -3.28 -13.78 -8.29
CA VAL A 190 -4.63 -13.97 -8.82
C VAL A 190 -4.91 -15.46 -8.73
N ASP A 191 -5.69 -15.88 -7.75
CA ASP A 191 -6.29 -17.21 -7.80
C ASP A 191 -7.32 -17.19 -8.94
N LEU A 192 -6.95 -17.82 -10.06
CA LEU A 192 -7.94 -18.17 -11.07
C LEU A 192 -8.95 -19.09 -10.36
N PRO A 193 -10.25 -18.77 -10.39
CA PRO A 193 -11.26 -19.73 -10.00
C PRO A 193 -11.00 -21.01 -10.81
N PRO A 194 -11.00 -22.20 -10.17
CA PRO A 194 -10.90 -23.44 -10.91
C PRO A 194 -11.98 -23.41 -11.99
N ALA A 195 -11.59 -23.69 -13.24
CA ALA A 195 -12.52 -23.76 -14.35
C ALA A 195 -13.72 -24.60 -13.90
N LEU A 196 -14.91 -24.00 -13.96
CA LEU A 196 -16.13 -24.78 -13.73
C LEU A 196 -16.05 -25.96 -14.70
N PRO A 197 -16.28 -27.21 -14.24
CA PRO A 197 -16.29 -28.34 -15.15
C PRO A 197 -17.24 -27.98 -16.28
N GLU A 198 -16.77 -28.09 -17.53
CA GLU A 198 -17.63 -27.92 -18.70
C GLU A 198 -18.81 -28.86 -18.51
N VAL A 199 -19.94 -28.30 -18.09
CA VAL A 199 -21.21 -29.01 -18.11
C VAL A 199 -21.53 -29.05 -19.59
N SER A 200 -20.93 -30.03 -20.28
CA SER A 200 -21.25 -30.36 -21.65
C SER A 200 -22.75 -30.54 -21.64
N GLN A 201 -23.47 -29.54 -22.19
CA GLN A 201 -24.89 -29.65 -22.41
C GLN A 201 -25.04 -30.69 -23.51
N VAL A 202 -25.00 -31.96 -23.12
CA VAL A 202 -25.36 -33.06 -24.00
C VAL A 202 -26.83 -32.77 -24.34
N PRO A 203 -27.15 -32.44 -25.61
CA PRO A 203 -28.53 -32.24 -25.98
C PRO A 203 -29.29 -33.50 -25.58
N ALA A 204 -30.35 -33.32 -24.79
CA ALA A 204 -31.12 -34.43 -24.27
C ALA A 204 -31.55 -35.33 -25.45
N THR A 205 -31.26 -36.63 -25.33
CA THR A 205 -31.54 -37.61 -26.37
C THR A 205 -33.02 -37.54 -26.76
N LYS A 206 -33.35 -37.68 -28.05
CA LYS A 206 -34.72 -37.54 -28.60
C LYS A 206 -35.79 -38.31 -27.79
N LYS A 207 -35.41 -39.46 -27.23
CA LYS A 207 -36.24 -40.32 -26.36
C LYS A 207 -36.60 -39.67 -25.01
N TYR A 208 -35.66 -38.95 -24.40
CA TYR A 208 -35.87 -38.23 -23.14
C TYR A 208 -36.84 -37.05 -23.34
N ASN A 209 -36.70 -36.31 -24.45
CA ASN A 209 -37.61 -35.21 -24.79
C ASN A 209 -39.05 -35.70 -25.03
N GLN A 210 -39.22 -36.87 -25.68
CA GLN A 210 -40.54 -37.47 -25.87
C GLN A 210 -41.18 -37.87 -24.54
N GLN A 211 -40.42 -38.46 -23.62
CA GLN A 211 -40.91 -38.80 -22.28
C GLN A 211 -41.32 -37.56 -21.47
N GLN A 212 -40.57 -36.46 -21.57
CA GLN A 212 -40.93 -35.19 -20.93
C GLN A 212 -42.22 -34.60 -21.53
N LEU A 213 -42.39 -34.68 -22.85
CA LEU A 213 -43.63 -34.24 -23.52
C LEU A 213 -44.85 -35.07 -23.10
N ASP A 214 -44.71 -36.39 -22.97
CA ASP A 214 -45.81 -37.24 -22.52
C ASP A 214 -46.15 -37.02 -21.04
N ASN A 215 -45.15 -36.75 -20.20
CA ASN A 215 -45.37 -36.36 -18.80
C ASN A 215 -46.07 -34.99 -18.70
N LEU A 216 -45.72 -34.03 -19.55
CA LEU A 216 -46.41 -32.73 -19.61
C LEU A 216 -47.85 -32.87 -20.07
N LYS A 217 -48.14 -33.73 -21.05
CA LYS A 217 -49.51 -34.01 -21.50
C LYS A 217 -50.37 -34.61 -20.39
N LYS A 218 -49.84 -35.57 -19.63
CA LYS A 218 -50.53 -36.18 -18.48
C LYS A 218 -50.82 -35.23 -17.32
N LEU A 219 -50.15 -34.08 -17.26
CA LEU A 219 -50.42 -33.03 -16.26
C LEU A 219 -51.47 -32.02 -16.74
N LEU A 220 -51.82 -32.04 -18.03
CA LEU A 220 -52.82 -31.18 -18.64
C LEU A 220 -54.20 -31.86 -18.83
N ASP A 221 -54.28 -33.19 -18.62
CA ASP A 221 -55.52 -33.96 -18.49
C ASP A 221 -55.95 -34.04 -17.01
#